data_AF-A0A952NFX1-F1
#
_entry.id   AF-A0A952NFX1-F1
#
_cell.length_a   1.000
_cell.length_b   1.000
_cell.length_c   1.000
_cell.angle_alpha   90.00
_cell.angle_beta   90.00
_cell.angle_gamma   90.00
#
_symmetry.space_group_name_H-M   'P 1'
#
loop_
_entity.id
_entity.type
_entity.pdbx_description
1 polymer ?
#
loop_
_entity_poly.entity_id
_entity_poly.type
_entity_poly.pdbx_seq_one_letter_code
_entity_poly.pdbx_strand_id
1 'polypeptide(L)'
;MKLVAIVLAFIGSSAFASTNGYDLKMDLSLNGKHISSPRVIVKAGETATITQKTDTEESFIEVVATEGSIQNHKGILMNFVVGVIGKNGERTIKAKPQVLAKENEPAQITVGEKNGDEVSLSVVANRKSL
;
A
#
# COMPACT_ATOMS: atom_id res chain seq x y z
N MET A 1 1.70 33.27 -59.61
CA MET A 1 1.26 31.96 -59.06
C MET A 1 1.43 32.01 -57.55
N LYS A 2 0.35 31.85 -56.77
CA LYS A 2 0.37 31.91 -55.30
C LYS A 2 0.78 30.55 -54.75
N LEU A 3 1.90 30.48 -54.04
CA LEU A 3 2.32 29.30 -53.27
C LEU A 3 1.51 29.26 -51.96
N VAL A 4 0.73 28.21 -51.79
CA VAL A 4 -0.03 27.92 -50.57
C VAL A 4 0.89 27.17 -49.61
N ALA A 5 1.14 27.73 -48.43
CA ALA A 5 1.83 27.06 -47.34
C ALA A 5 0.85 26.14 -46.60
N ILE A 6 1.16 24.83 -46.54
CA ILE A 6 0.44 23.88 -45.69
C ILE A 6 1.21 23.78 -44.36
N VAL A 7 0.67 24.41 -43.33
CA VAL A 7 1.14 24.24 -41.95
C VAL A 7 0.38 23.06 -41.35
N LEU A 8 1.03 21.90 -41.26
CA LEU A 8 0.54 20.73 -40.52
C LEU A 8 0.81 20.95 -39.02
N ALA A 9 -0.17 21.49 -38.32
CA ALA A 9 -0.15 21.53 -36.86
C ALA A 9 -0.44 20.13 -36.32
N PHE A 10 0.61 19.41 -35.91
CA PHE A 10 0.48 18.23 -35.07
C PHE A 10 0.06 18.70 -33.67
N ILE A 11 -1.25 18.72 -33.41
CA ILE A 11 -1.79 18.86 -32.07
C ILE A 11 -1.56 17.51 -31.39
N GLY A 12 -0.42 17.37 -30.73
CA GLY A 12 -0.12 16.20 -29.91
C GLY A 12 -1.14 16.11 -28.77
N SER A 13 -2.13 15.24 -28.92
CA SER A 13 -3.03 14.86 -27.84
C SER A 13 -2.20 14.13 -26.79
N SER A 14 -1.87 14.82 -25.69
CA SER A 14 -1.36 14.18 -24.49
C SER A 14 -2.46 13.25 -23.95
N ALA A 15 -2.35 11.96 -24.24
CA ALA A 15 -3.16 10.96 -23.58
C ALA A 15 -2.73 10.91 -22.11
N PHE A 16 -3.56 11.45 -21.22
CA PHE A 16 -3.45 11.19 -19.79
C PHE A 16 -3.75 9.70 -19.58
N ALA A 17 -2.70 8.88 -19.54
CA ALA A 17 -2.83 7.48 -19.15
C ALA A 17 -3.18 7.46 -17.67
N SER A 18 -4.39 7.03 -17.34
CA SER A 18 -4.76 6.70 -15.96
C SER A 18 -3.74 5.74 -15.39
N THR A 19 -3.24 6.04 -14.20
CA THR A 19 -2.30 5.17 -13.50
C THR A 19 -3.07 4.21 -12.60
N ASN A 20 -2.66 2.95 -12.59
CA ASN A 20 -3.25 1.99 -11.67
C ASN A 20 -2.87 2.34 -10.23
N GLY A 21 -3.83 2.27 -9.34
CA GLY A 21 -3.64 2.41 -7.91
C GLY A 21 -4.54 1.46 -7.14
N TYR A 22 -4.41 1.51 -5.83
CA TYR A 22 -5.12 0.65 -4.90
C TYR A 22 -5.61 1.48 -3.72
N ASP A 23 -6.88 1.31 -3.36
CA ASP A 23 -7.46 1.79 -2.11
C ASP A 23 -7.40 0.65 -1.10
N LEU A 24 -6.55 0.82 -0.09
CA LEU A 24 -6.26 -0.17 0.93
C LEU A 24 -6.92 0.27 2.23
N LYS A 25 -7.83 -0.55 2.74
CA LYS A 25 -8.40 -0.41 4.08
C LYS A 25 -7.77 -1.47 4.96
N MET A 26 -7.11 -1.05 6.04
CA MET A 26 -6.38 -1.94 6.92
C MET A 26 -6.97 -1.88 8.33
N ASP A 27 -6.90 -2.99 9.04
CA ASP A 27 -7.16 -3.10 10.46
C ASP A 27 -5.98 -3.81 11.12
N LEU A 28 -5.32 -3.11 12.05
CA LEU A 28 -4.17 -3.59 12.80
C LEU A 28 -4.59 -3.87 14.24
N SER A 29 -4.19 -5.04 14.72
CA SER A 29 -4.38 -5.47 16.10
C SER A 29 -3.05 -5.96 16.67
N LEU A 30 -2.82 -5.70 17.96
CA LEU A 30 -1.67 -6.19 18.73
C LEU A 30 -2.20 -7.01 19.92
N ASN A 31 -1.74 -8.25 20.06
CA ASN A 31 -2.18 -9.18 21.10
C ASN A 31 -3.72 -9.30 21.16
N GLY A 32 -4.36 -9.36 20.00
CA GLY A 32 -5.82 -9.43 19.86
C GLY A 32 -6.56 -8.11 20.13
N LYS A 33 -5.90 -7.06 20.63
CA LYS A 33 -6.49 -5.74 20.83
C LYS A 33 -6.36 -4.92 19.55
N HIS A 34 -7.47 -4.38 19.05
CA HIS A 34 -7.45 -3.44 17.94
C HIS A 34 -6.66 -2.18 18.30
N ILE A 35 -5.75 -1.77 17.42
CA ILE A 35 -4.90 -0.60 17.63
C ILE A 35 -5.05 0.48 16.55
N SER A 36 -5.44 0.12 15.33
CA SER A 36 -5.53 1.09 14.23
C SER A 36 -6.35 0.60 13.04
N SER A 37 -7.05 1.50 12.35
CA SER A 37 -7.74 1.22 11.07
C SER A 37 -7.32 2.19 9.95
N PRO A 38 -6.05 2.16 9.48
CA PRO A 38 -5.61 3.11 8.47
C PRO A 38 -6.21 2.81 7.10
N ARG A 39 -6.52 3.86 6.34
CA ARG A 39 -6.88 3.77 4.92
C ARG A 39 -5.91 4.58 4.08
N VAL A 40 -5.39 3.99 3.03
CA VAL A 40 -4.42 4.65 2.14
C VAL A 40 -4.75 4.35 0.69
N ILE A 41 -4.57 5.35 -0.16
CA ILE A 41 -4.59 5.17 -1.61
C ILE A 41 -3.13 5.19 -2.07
N VAL A 42 -2.69 4.13 -2.73
CA VAL A 42 -1.31 3.96 -3.19
C VAL A 42 -1.29 3.72 -4.70
N LYS A 43 -0.33 4.33 -5.40
CA LYS A 43 -0.09 4.01 -6.80
C LYS A 43 0.55 2.63 -6.92
N ALA A 44 0.22 1.88 -7.95
CA ALA A 44 0.77 0.54 -8.15
C ALA A 44 2.30 0.59 -8.22
N GLY A 45 2.96 -0.22 -7.40
CA GLY A 45 4.43 -0.31 -7.31
C GLY A 45 5.11 0.83 -6.53
N GLU A 46 4.37 1.85 -6.09
CA GLU A 46 4.91 2.91 -5.23
C GLU A 46 4.75 2.54 -3.75
N THR A 47 5.59 3.14 -2.89
CA THR A 47 5.52 2.97 -1.45
C THR A 47 4.61 4.03 -0.84
N ALA A 48 3.57 3.60 -0.14
CA ALA A 48 2.83 4.45 0.78
C ALA A 48 3.32 4.23 2.21
N THR A 49 3.49 5.32 2.95
CA THR A 49 3.87 5.28 4.38
C THR A 49 2.74 5.87 5.21
N ILE A 50 2.30 5.12 6.21
CA ILE A 50 1.41 5.58 7.27
C ILE A 50 2.23 5.67 8.55
N THR A 51 2.27 6.84 9.17
CA THR A 51 2.85 7.02 10.50
C THR A 51 1.73 7.29 11.48
N GLN A 52 1.75 6.61 12.63
CA GLN A 52 0.77 6.79 13.68
C GLN A 52 1.46 7.03 15.00
N LYS A 53 1.04 8.08 15.70
CA LYS A 53 1.59 8.46 16.99
C LYS A 53 0.55 8.22 18.07
N THR A 54 0.95 7.50 19.11
CA THR A 54 0.23 7.35 20.37
C THR A 54 0.93 8.14 21.46
N ASP A 55 0.35 8.22 22.66
CA ASP A 55 0.95 8.93 23.79
C ASP A 55 2.29 8.32 24.25
N THR A 56 2.51 7.03 23.97
CA THR A 56 3.67 6.27 24.43
C THR A 56 4.65 5.87 23.33
N GLU A 57 4.15 5.65 22.10
CA GLU A 57 4.94 5.17 20.96
C GLU A 57 4.51 5.79 19.63
N GLU A 58 5.45 5.90 18.70
CA GLU A 58 5.19 6.23 17.30
C GLU A 58 5.46 4.97 16.47
N SER A 59 4.54 4.59 15.60
CA SER A 59 4.62 3.43 14.73
C SER A 59 4.49 3.84 13.27
N PHE A 60 5.01 3.00 12.37
CA PHE A 60 4.85 3.18 10.94
C PHE A 60 4.46 1.88 10.26
N ILE A 61 3.74 2.03 9.15
CA ILE A 61 3.41 0.98 8.19
C ILE A 61 3.81 1.49 6.82
N GLU A 62 4.72 0.81 6.15
CA GLU A 62 4.94 0.99 4.72
C GLU A 62 4.23 -0.11 3.96
N VAL A 63 3.66 0.22 2.81
CA VAL A 63 3.02 -0.74 1.92
C VAL A 63 3.37 -0.44 0.47
N VAL A 64 3.72 -1.49 -0.26
CA VAL A 64 3.81 -1.49 -1.72
C VAL A 64 2.79 -2.49 -2.24
N ALA A 65 1.90 -2.04 -3.13
CA ALA A 65 0.85 -2.86 -3.72
C ALA A 65 1.05 -2.99 -5.24
N THR A 66 0.98 -4.22 -5.75
CA THR A 66 1.07 -4.54 -7.18
C THR A 66 0.09 -5.66 -7.55
N GLU A 67 -0.18 -5.85 -8.84
CA GLU A 67 -0.68 -7.14 -9.31
C GLU A 67 0.39 -8.22 -9.06
N GLY A 68 -0.03 -9.42 -8.66
CA GLY A 68 0.91 -10.50 -8.40
C GLY A 68 0.23 -11.86 -8.29
N SER A 69 1.05 -12.87 -8.02
CA SER A 69 0.56 -14.21 -7.73
C SER A 69 1.41 -14.96 -6.72
N ILE A 70 0.77 -15.80 -5.92
CA ILE A 70 1.41 -16.74 -5.00
C ILE A 70 0.82 -18.13 -5.27
N GLN A 71 1.66 -19.13 -5.53
CA GLN A 71 1.23 -20.52 -5.80
C GLN A 71 0.09 -20.59 -6.84
N ASN A 72 0.25 -19.90 -7.98
CA ASN A 72 -0.74 -19.76 -9.07
C ASN A 72 -2.05 -19.04 -8.75
N HIS A 73 -2.23 -18.49 -7.55
CA HIS A 73 -3.36 -17.63 -7.24
C HIS A 73 -3.01 -16.20 -7.59
N LYS A 74 -3.81 -15.54 -8.43
CA LYS A 74 -3.63 -14.13 -8.82
C LYS A 74 -4.38 -13.20 -7.87
N GLY A 75 -3.85 -12.01 -7.64
CA GLY A 75 -4.48 -11.00 -6.82
C GLY A 75 -3.64 -9.74 -6.68
N ILE A 76 -4.03 -8.91 -5.72
CA ILE A 76 -3.29 -7.73 -5.31
C ILE A 76 -2.28 -8.19 -4.27
N LEU A 77 -1.01 -8.19 -4.65
CA LEU A 77 0.11 -8.54 -3.79
C LEU A 77 0.55 -7.28 -3.03
N MET A 78 0.54 -7.36 -1.71
CA MET A 78 0.91 -6.28 -0.81
C MET A 78 2.10 -6.71 0.03
N ASN A 79 3.16 -5.92 -0.01
CA ASN A 79 4.33 -6.10 0.84
C ASN A 79 4.32 -5.00 1.89
N PHE A 80 4.29 -5.42 3.16
CA PHE A 80 4.24 -4.50 4.28
C PHE A 80 5.58 -4.45 5.02
N VAL A 81 5.91 -3.29 5.56
CA VAL A 81 6.93 -3.12 6.59
C VAL A 81 6.28 -2.43 7.78
N VAL A 82 6.21 -3.13 8.90
CA VAL A 82 5.63 -2.59 10.14
C VAL A 82 6.77 -2.34 11.12
N GLY A 83 6.78 -1.18 11.76
CA GLY A 83 7.82 -0.84 12.72
C GLY A 83 7.43 0.26 13.69
N VAL A 84 8.36 0.57 14.58
CA VAL A 84 8.26 1.67 15.57
C VAL A 84 9.34 2.72 15.31
N ILE A 85 9.04 3.95 15.66
CA ILE A 85 9.94 5.10 15.61
C ILE A 85 10.31 5.45 17.05
N GLY A 86 11.59 5.31 17.39
CA GLY A 86 12.12 5.64 18.71
C GLY A 86 12.14 7.16 18.95
N LYS A 87 12.34 7.58 20.21
CA LYS A 87 12.42 9.00 20.59
C LYS A 87 13.55 9.76 19.88
N ASN A 88 14.57 9.06 19.41
CA ASN A 88 15.70 9.56 18.63
C ASN A 88 15.40 9.61 17.11
N GLY A 89 14.19 9.23 16.67
CA GLY A 89 13.83 9.12 15.26
C GLY A 89 14.27 7.81 14.58
N GLU A 90 14.86 6.88 15.32
CA GLU A 90 15.33 5.60 14.77
C GLU A 90 14.16 4.67 14.45
N ARG A 91 14.15 4.12 13.24
CA ARG A 91 13.12 3.18 12.78
C ARG A 91 13.53 1.75 13.07
N THR A 92 12.80 1.09 13.98
CA THR A 92 12.96 -0.33 14.26
C THR A 92 11.89 -1.13 13.55
N ILE A 93 12.29 -1.99 12.61
CA ILE A 93 11.36 -2.89 11.91
C ILE A 93 10.94 -4.01 12.85
N LYS A 94 9.64 -4.22 12.96
CA LYS A 94 9.00 -5.24 13.78
C LYS A 94 8.57 -6.44 12.95
N ALA A 95 7.95 -6.20 11.81
CA ALA A 95 7.48 -7.25 10.91
C ALA A 95 7.57 -6.85 9.43
N LYS A 96 7.67 -7.86 8.55
CA LYS A 96 7.60 -7.70 7.09
C LYS A 96 6.60 -8.68 6.45
N PRO A 97 5.29 -8.57 6.75
CA PRO A 97 4.31 -9.49 6.19
C PRO A 97 4.12 -9.26 4.68
N GLN A 98 3.80 -10.34 3.98
CA GLN A 98 3.33 -10.31 2.60
C GLN A 98 1.91 -10.87 2.56
N VAL A 99 1.01 -10.17 1.87
CA VAL A 99 -0.40 -10.55 1.77
C VAL A 99 -0.81 -10.55 0.30
N LEU A 100 -1.44 -11.64 -0.13
CA LEU A 100 -2.14 -11.69 -1.41
C LEU A 100 -3.64 -11.61 -1.15
N ALA A 101 -4.28 -10.54 -1.61
CA ALA A 101 -5.72 -10.37 -1.50
C ALA A 101 -6.39 -10.47 -2.87
N LYS A 102 -7.59 -11.05 -2.92
CA LYS A 102 -8.50 -10.80 -4.04
C LYS A 102 -9.14 -9.43 -3.86
N GLU A 103 -9.57 -8.86 -4.97
CA GLU A 103 -10.19 -7.54 -4.95
C GLU A 103 -11.49 -7.55 -4.14
N ASN A 104 -11.67 -6.54 -3.29
CA ASN A 104 -12.82 -6.41 -2.38
C ASN A 104 -12.98 -7.55 -1.36
N GLU A 105 -12.02 -8.46 -1.24
CA GLU A 105 -12.03 -9.52 -0.23
C GLU A 105 -11.07 -9.19 0.92
N PRO A 106 -11.46 -9.43 2.18
CA PRO A 106 -10.54 -9.28 3.30
C PRO A 106 -9.49 -10.38 3.26
N ALA A 107 -8.22 -9.99 3.41
CA ALA A 107 -7.10 -10.88 3.63
C ALA A 107 -6.49 -10.59 5.00
N GLN A 108 -6.27 -11.62 5.80
CA GLN A 108 -5.71 -11.51 7.14
C GLN A 108 -4.36 -12.22 7.23
N ILE A 109 -3.43 -11.59 7.93
CA ILE A 109 -2.17 -12.19 8.33
C ILE A 109 -1.91 -11.93 9.80
N THR A 110 -1.43 -12.97 10.49
CA THR A 110 -0.99 -12.89 11.87
C THR A 110 0.50 -13.21 11.91
N VAL A 111 1.30 -12.30 12.47
CA VAL A 111 2.75 -12.44 12.63
C VAL A 111 3.07 -12.42 14.12
N GLY A 112 3.58 -13.53 14.63
CA GLY A 112 4.12 -13.60 15.99
C GLY A 112 5.56 -13.08 16.04
N GLU A 113 5.86 -12.22 17.01
CA GLU A 113 7.22 -11.80 17.34
C GLU A 113 7.88 -12.79 18.31
N LYS A 114 9.22 -12.86 18.27
CA LYS A 114 10.02 -13.70 19.18
C LYS A 114 9.85 -13.34 20.66
N ASN A 115 9.38 -12.13 20.97
CA ASN A 115 9.14 -11.64 22.32
C ASN A 115 7.75 -12.05 22.87
N GLY A 116 6.92 -12.72 22.06
CA GLY A 116 5.59 -13.19 22.45
C GLY A 116 4.45 -12.26 22.03
N ASP A 117 4.76 -11.08 21.49
CA ASP A 117 3.74 -10.18 20.94
C ASP A 117 3.23 -10.68 19.58
N GLU A 118 1.93 -10.59 19.35
CA GLU A 118 1.26 -11.00 18.12
C GLU A 118 0.70 -9.78 17.39
N VAL A 119 1.15 -9.55 16.16
CA VAL A 119 0.64 -8.50 15.27
C VAL A 119 -0.28 -9.13 14.23
N SER A 120 -1.56 -8.75 14.23
CA SER A 120 -2.54 -9.15 13.22
C SER A 120 -2.88 -7.97 12.32
N LEU A 121 -2.77 -8.17 11.00
CA LEU A 121 -3.14 -7.21 9.97
C LEU A 121 -4.24 -7.82 9.10
N SER A 122 -5.39 -7.18 9.05
CA SER A 122 -6.44 -7.44 8.06
C SER A 122 -6.42 -6.32 7.03
N VAL A 123 -6.57 -6.66 5.75
CA VAL A 123 -6.59 -5.69 4.66
C VAL A 123 -7.65 -6.04 3.63
N VAL A 124 -8.41 -5.04 3.20
CA VAL A 124 -9.28 -5.09 2.01
C VAL A 124 -8.68 -4.18 0.96
N ALA A 125 -8.36 -4.75 -0.20
CA ALA A 125 -7.72 -4.04 -1.30
C ALA A 125 -8.66 -3.90 -2.49
N ASN A 126 -8.80 -2.67 -2.99
CA ASN A 126 -9.65 -2.35 -4.13
C ASN A 126 -8.83 -1.67 -5.22
N ARG A 127 -9.03 -2.06 -6.48
CA ARG A 127 -8.37 -1.38 -7.60
C ARG A 127 -8.96 0.02 -7.75
N LYS A 128 -8.11 0.98 -8.04
CA LYS A 128 -8.49 2.37 -8.23
C LYS A 128 -7.74 2.96 -9.41
N SER A 129 -8.48 3.54 -10.35
CA SER A 129 -7.93 4.39 -11.39
C SER A 129 -7.51 5.72 -10.76
N LEU A 130 -6.27 6.17 -11.01
CA LEU A 130 -5.69 7.42 -10.50
C LEU A 130 -5.33 8.39 -11.62
#